data_AF-A0A3D0CT15-F1
#
_entry.id   AF-A0A3D0CT15-F1
#
_cell.length_a   1.000
_cell.length_b   1.000
_cell.length_c   1.000
_cell.angle_alpha   90.00
_cell.angle_beta   90.00
_cell.angle_gamma   90.00
#
_symmetry.space_group_name_H-M   'P 1'
#
loop_
_entity.id
_entity.type
_entity.pdbx_description
1 polymer ?
#
loop_
_entity_poly.entity_id
_entity_poly.type
_entity_poly.pdbx_seq_one_letter_code
_entity_poly.pdbx_strand_id
1 'polypeptide(L)'
;MMRSHAIALTLVLLSLVATGPAFAQMTDECPHTPTVASLRECVQHAAGAGFIDNAGVAQSLLAQLDAAQAAVDRGQPAVAANILVAFIQELSAQAGQHIAAEHAVHLQLHAQHVIEALGG
;
A
#
# COMPACT_ATOMS: atom_id res chain seq x y z
N MET A 1 -23.46 -40.45 61.93
CA MET A 1 -22.22 -39.67 61.77
C MET A 1 -21.62 -40.04 60.42
N MET A 2 -21.83 -39.21 59.39
CA MET A 2 -21.22 -39.38 58.06
C MET A 2 -21.12 -37.98 57.43
N ARG A 3 -19.87 -37.57 57.19
CA ARG A 3 -19.48 -36.28 56.59
C ARG A 3 -19.45 -36.50 55.08
N SER A 4 -20.27 -35.76 54.32
CA SER A 4 -20.23 -35.77 52.85
C SER A 4 -19.95 -34.36 52.32
N HIS A 5 -18.70 -34.21 51.90
CA HIS A 5 -18.14 -33.41 50.81
C HIS A 5 -19.00 -32.28 50.21
N ALA A 6 -18.62 -31.04 50.53
CA ALA A 6 -18.99 -29.85 49.75
C ALA A 6 -18.21 -29.88 48.42
N ILE A 7 -18.91 -30.16 47.33
CA ILE A 7 -18.37 -30.14 45.97
C ILE A 7 -18.09 -28.68 45.59
N ALA A 8 -16.79 -28.35 45.49
CA ALA A 8 -16.30 -27.11 44.93
C ALA A 8 -16.61 -27.07 43.42
N LEU A 9 -17.49 -26.16 43.00
CA LEU A 9 -17.76 -25.93 41.58
C LEU A 9 -18.11 -24.45 41.31
N THR A 10 -17.09 -23.64 41.06
CA THR A 10 -17.19 -22.39 40.30
C THR A 10 -15.85 -22.17 39.59
N LEU A 11 -15.68 -22.75 38.40
CA LEU A 11 -15.82 -22.08 37.09
C LEU A 11 -14.87 -20.87 36.92
N VAL A 12 -13.66 -21.19 36.44
CA VAL A 12 -13.04 -20.70 35.19
C VAL A 12 -13.24 -19.21 34.84
N LEU A 13 -12.14 -18.47 34.98
CA LEU A 13 -11.55 -17.52 34.03
C LEU A 13 -12.53 -16.67 33.20
N LEU A 14 -12.72 -15.42 33.62
CA LEU A 14 -13.09 -14.34 32.69
C LEU A 14 -11.86 -13.45 32.47
N SER A 15 -10.95 -13.93 31.63
CA SER A 15 -9.90 -13.09 31.04
C SER A 15 -10.59 -11.99 30.24
N LEU A 16 -10.37 -10.75 30.65
CA LEU A 16 -10.88 -9.56 29.99
C LEU A 16 -10.27 -9.51 28.58
N VAL A 17 -11.02 -9.93 27.56
CA VAL A 17 -10.63 -9.75 26.17
C VAL A 17 -10.71 -8.25 25.91
N ALA A 18 -9.56 -7.60 25.83
CA ALA A 18 -9.47 -6.24 25.34
C ALA A 18 -9.97 -6.24 23.88
N THR A 19 -11.20 -5.79 23.66
CA THR A 19 -11.68 -5.38 22.35
C THR A 19 -11.01 -4.08 21.98
N GLY A 20 -9.68 -4.10 21.79
CA GLY A 20 -9.04 -3.10 20.97
C GLY A 20 -9.56 -3.27 19.54
N PRO A 21 -9.69 -2.20 18.74
CA PRO A 21 -9.90 -2.37 17.32
C PRO A 21 -8.71 -3.18 16.80
N ALA A 22 -8.99 -4.40 16.34
CA ALA A 22 -8.05 -5.11 15.51
C ALA A 22 -7.88 -4.26 14.27
N PHE A 23 -6.79 -3.49 14.19
CA PHE A 23 -6.22 -3.16 12.88
C PHE A 23 -5.85 -4.51 12.30
N ALA A 24 -6.78 -5.11 11.56
CA ALA A 24 -6.46 -6.17 10.65
C ALA A 24 -5.32 -5.61 9.81
N GLN A 25 -4.09 -6.07 10.07
CA GLN A 25 -2.99 -5.86 9.16
C GLN A 25 -3.47 -6.51 7.88
N MET A 26 -3.98 -5.69 6.95
CA MET A 26 -4.40 -6.13 5.64
C MET A 26 -3.09 -6.38 4.91
N THR A 27 -2.45 -7.49 5.24
CA THR A 27 -1.16 -7.94 4.71
C THR A 27 -1.38 -8.44 3.29
N ASP A 28 -1.70 -7.49 2.42
CA ASP A 28 -1.53 -7.53 0.98
C ASP A 28 -0.77 -6.24 0.60
N GLU A 29 0.17 -5.84 1.45
CA GLU A 29 1.04 -4.68 1.23
C GLU A 29 1.88 -4.96 -0.01
N CYS A 30 1.70 -4.14 -1.04
CA CYS A 30 2.57 -4.17 -2.20
C CYS A 30 4.03 -3.90 -1.78
N PRO A 31 5.03 -4.40 -2.52
CA PRO A 31 6.40 -4.31 -2.07
C PRO A 31 6.86 -2.85 -1.99
N HIS A 32 7.54 -2.47 -0.90
CA HIS A 32 8.01 -1.11 -0.63
C HIS A 32 9.51 -0.91 -0.85
N THR A 33 10.12 -1.74 -1.70
CA THR A 33 11.48 -1.44 -2.14
C THR A 33 11.46 -0.17 -2.99
N PRO A 34 12.41 0.76 -2.83
CA PRO A 34 12.40 2.04 -3.54
C PRO A 34 12.90 1.86 -4.97
N THR A 35 12.21 1.03 -5.76
CA THR A 35 12.47 0.77 -7.17
C THR A 35 11.21 1.04 -8.00
N VAL A 36 11.39 1.40 -9.28
CA VAL A 36 10.27 1.63 -10.20
C VAL A 36 9.44 0.35 -10.39
N ALA A 37 10.07 -0.82 -10.44
CA ALA A 37 9.39 -2.11 -10.54
C ALA A 37 8.45 -2.37 -9.35
N SER A 38 8.93 -2.15 -8.13
CA SER A 38 8.13 -2.29 -6.91
C SER A 38 6.93 -1.34 -6.89
N LEU A 39 7.12 -0.09 -7.32
CA LEU A 39 6.04 0.89 -7.43
C LEU A 39 5.01 0.48 -8.49
N ARG A 40 5.45 -0.13 -9.59
CA ARG A 40 4.55 -0.68 -10.62
C ARG A 40 3.67 -1.79 -10.06
N GLU A 41 4.24 -2.70 -9.28
CA GLU A 41 3.49 -3.75 -8.60
C GLU A 41 2.44 -3.16 -7.64
N CYS A 42 2.77 -2.06 -6.94
CA CYS A 42 1.81 -1.33 -6.11
C CYS A 42 0.64 -0.75 -6.91
N VAL A 43 0.88 -0.18 -8.10
CA VAL A 43 -0.21 0.32 -8.97
C VAL A 43 -1.09 -0.83 -9.47
N GLN A 44 -0.49 -1.97 -9.85
CA GLN A 44 -1.23 -3.16 -10.28
C GLN A 44 -2.10 -3.73 -9.16
N HIS A 45 -1.55 -3.82 -7.95
CA HIS A 45 -2.29 -4.22 -6.77
C HIS A 45 -3.46 -3.27 -6.49
N ALA A 46 -3.21 -1.95 -6.49
CA ALA A 46 -4.23 -0.95 -6.23
C ALA A 46 -5.38 -1.02 -7.26
N ALA A 47 -5.08 -1.22 -8.54
CA ALA A 47 -6.08 -1.43 -9.57
C ALA A 47 -6.86 -2.75 -9.39
N GLY A 48 -6.16 -3.85 -9.10
CA GLY A 48 -6.78 -5.17 -8.89
C GLY A 48 -7.68 -5.23 -7.66
N ALA A 49 -7.35 -4.47 -6.62
CA ALA A 49 -8.15 -4.33 -5.40
C ALA A 49 -9.29 -3.28 -5.53
N GLY A 50 -9.39 -2.57 -6.65
CA GLY A 50 -10.42 -1.56 -6.90
C GLY A 50 -10.17 -0.20 -6.25
N PHE A 51 -8.97 0.03 -5.70
CA PHE A 51 -8.56 1.35 -5.21
C PHE A 51 -8.26 2.34 -6.33
N ILE A 52 -8.05 1.84 -7.55
CA ILE A 52 -8.08 2.60 -8.80
C ILE A 52 -9.25 2.04 -9.62
N ASP A 53 -10.36 2.77 -9.70
CA ASP A 53 -11.62 2.26 -10.29
C ASP A 53 -11.72 2.51 -11.81
N ASN A 54 -10.85 3.35 -12.35
CA ASN A 54 -10.81 3.71 -13.75
C ASN A 54 -9.62 3.04 -14.46
N ALA A 55 -9.92 2.10 -15.36
CA ALA A 55 -8.91 1.37 -16.12
C ALA A 55 -8.01 2.28 -16.97
N GLY A 56 -8.52 3.41 -17.47
CA GLY A 56 -7.74 4.39 -18.22
C GLY A 56 -6.71 5.10 -17.35
N VAL A 57 -7.08 5.45 -16.11
CA VAL A 57 -6.16 6.03 -15.11
C VAL A 57 -5.09 5.01 -14.73
N ALA A 58 -5.48 3.77 -14.41
CA ALA A 58 -4.52 2.71 -14.11
C ALA A 58 -3.52 2.50 -15.26
N GLN A 59 -3.99 2.48 -16.51
CA GLN A 59 -3.14 2.31 -17.68
C GLN A 59 -2.18 3.49 -17.90
N SER A 60 -2.62 4.73 -17.66
CA SER A 60 -1.78 5.93 -17.76
C SER A 60 -0.63 5.87 -16.75
N LEU A 61 -0.95 5.59 -15.49
CA LEU A 61 0.02 5.44 -14.41
C LEU A 61 1.05 4.33 -14.72
N LEU A 62 0.59 3.17 -15.18
CA LEU A 62 1.48 2.06 -15.57
C LEU A 62 2.38 2.43 -16.75
N ALA A 63 1.88 3.17 -17.73
CA ALA A 63 2.67 3.63 -18.88
C ALA A 63 3.78 4.62 -18.46
N GLN A 64 3.51 5.50 -17.50
CA GLN A 64 4.53 6.38 -16.92
C GLN A 64 5.62 5.56 -16.20
N LEU A 65 5.24 4.54 -15.43
CA LEU A 65 6.21 3.68 -14.74
C LEU A 65 7.04 2.83 -15.72
N ASP A 66 6.46 2.35 -16.82
CA ASP A 66 7.22 1.69 -17.89
C ASP A 66 8.24 2.65 -18.54
N ALA A 67 7.86 3.90 -18.78
CA ALA A 67 8.76 4.91 -19.31
C ALA A 67 9.89 5.28 -18.32
N ALA A 68 9.57 5.39 -17.03
CA ALA A 68 10.55 5.63 -15.97
C ALA A 68 11.55 4.47 -15.86
N GLN A 69 11.07 3.22 -15.86
CA GLN A 69 11.94 2.05 -15.84
C GLN A 69 12.86 2.02 -17.06
N ALA A 70 12.33 2.28 -18.26
CA ALA A 70 13.15 2.35 -19.47
C ALA A 70 14.22 3.45 -19.40
N ALA A 71 13.97 4.57 -18.69
CA ALA A 71 14.98 5.59 -18.44
C ALA A 71 16.06 5.12 -17.45
N VAL A 72 15.67 4.41 -16.38
CA VAL A 72 16.64 3.75 -15.47
C VAL A 72 17.53 2.78 -16.24
N ASP A 73 16.96 1.94 -17.09
CA ASP A 73 17.68 0.94 -17.88
C ASP A 73 18.69 1.57 -18.86
N ARG A 74 18.44 2.80 -19.31
CA ARG A 74 19.36 3.60 -20.14
C ARG A 74 20.40 4.38 -19.33
N GLY A 75 20.42 4.26 -18.00
CA GLY A 75 21.30 5.04 -17.12
C GLY A 75 20.93 6.51 -17.05
N GLN A 76 19.64 6.85 -17.17
CA GLN A 76 19.10 8.22 -17.18
C GLN A 76 18.28 8.52 -15.91
N PRO A 77 18.87 8.51 -14.70
CA PRO A 77 18.12 8.62 -13.45
C PRO A 77 17.34 9.94 -13.33
N ALA A 78 17.90 11.07 -13.79
CA ALA A 78 17.20 12.36 -13.78
C ALA A 78 15.96 12.37 -14.70
N VAL A 79 16.00 11.64 -15.82
CA VAL A 79 14.83 11.49 -16.71
C VAL A 79 13.77 10.64 -16.04
N ALA A 80 14.16 9.54 -15.40
CA ALA A 80 13.24 8.70 -14.61
C ALA A 80 12.58 9.50 -13.48
N ALA A 81 13.34 10.28 -12.71
CA ALA A 81 12.82 11.14 -11.65
C ALA A 81 11.79 12.15 -12.17
N ASN A 82 12.06 12.83 -13.29
CA ASN A 82 11.11 13.76 -13.89
C ASN A 82 9.79 13.08 -14.31
N ILE A 83 9.86 11.85 -14.82
CA ILE A 83 8.66 11.06 -15.15
C ILE A 83 7.89 10.71 -13.88
N LEU A 84 8.58 10.35 -12.79
CA LEU A 84 7.95 10.05 -11.50
C LEU A 84 7.31 11.29 -10.85
N VAL A 85 7.83 12.49 -11.08
CA VAL A 85 7.16 13.74 -10.67
C VAL A 85 5.83 13.90 -11.42
N ALA A 86 5.80 13.64 -12.72
CA ALA A 86 4.55 13.67 -13.49
C ALA A 86 3.56 12.59 -13.02
N PHE A 87 4.05 11.40 -12.64
CA PHE A 87 3.24 10.34 -12.03
C PHE A 87 2.61 10.80 -10.71
N ILE A 88 3.37 11.46 -9.82
CA ILE A 88 2.87 12.03 -8.56
C ILE A 88 1.78 13.10 -8.81
N GLN A 89 1.93 13.91 -9.86
CA GLN A 89 0.94 14.91 -10.25
C GLN A 89 -0.36 14.26 -10.74
N GLU A 90 -0.28 13.19 -11.53
CA GLU A 90 -1.46 12.43 -11.94
C GLU A 90 -2.16 11.77 -10.76
N LEU A 91 -1.42 11.14 -9.84
CA LEU A 91 -1.98 10.62 -8.59
C LEU A 91 -2.72 11.70 -7.79
N SER A 92 -2.13 12.90 -7.69
CA SER A 92 -2.75 14.04 -6.99
C SER A 92 -4.05 14.47 -7.68
N ALA A 93 -4.05 14.52 -9.01
CA ALA A 93 -5.21 14.92 -9.79
C ALA A 93 -6.36 13.92 -9.69
N GLN A 94 -6.04 12.62 -9.62
CA GLN A 94 -7.03 11.54 -9.62
C GLN A 94 -7.48 11.11 -8.22
N ALA A 95 -6.80 11.58 -7.16
CA ALA A 95 -7.15 11.32 -5.77
C ALA A 95 -8.59 11.77 -5.46
N GLY A 96 -9.38 10.87 -4.89
CA GLY A 96 -10.79 11.09 -4.57
C GLY A 96 -11.74 11.12 -5.77
N GLN A 97 -11.23 11.01 -7.01
CA GLN A 97 -12.04 10.90 -8.22
C GLN A 97 -12.09 9.46 -8.72
N HIS A 98 -10.90 8.93 -9.04
CA HIS A 98 -10.72 7.59 -9.60
C HIS A 98 -9.69 6.76 -8.82
N ILE A 99 -9.03 7.38 -7.84
CA ILE A 99 -8.09 6.73 -6.94
C ILE A 99 -8.54 7.02 -5.51
N ALA A 100 -8.68 5.99 -4.68
CA ALA A 100 -8.93 6.18 -3.25
C ALA A 100 -7.86 7.10 -2.64
N ALA A 101 -8.26 8.11 -1.88
CA ALA A 101 -7.36 9.20 -1.48
C ALA A 101 -6.17 8.69 -0.67
N GLU A 102 -6.39 7.74 0.24
CA GLU A 102 -5.37 7.09 1.04
C GLU A 102 -4.37 6.30 0.18
N HIS A 103 -4.82 5.67 -0.91
CA HIS A 103 -3.96 4.94 -1.85
C HIS A 103 -3.17 5.89 -2.74
N ALA A 104 -3.75 7.03 -3.12
CA ALA A 104 -3.00 8.07 -3.84
C ALA A 104 -1.82 8.58 -2.98
N VAL A 105 -2.06 8.87 -1.69
CA VAL A 105 -1.00 9.30 -0.75
C VAL A 105 0.08 8.22 -0.59
N HIS A 106 -0.32 6.97 -0.45
CA HIS A 106 0.61 5.85 -0.33
C HIS A 106 1.51 5.69 -1.56
N LEU A 107 0.93 5.73 -2.77
CA LEU A 107 1.68 5.63 -4.03
C LEU A 107 2.59 6.85 -4.24
N GLN A 108 2.19 8.05 -3.81
CA GLN A 108 3.02 9.25 -3.87
C GLN A 108 4.25 9.13 -2.97
N LEU A 109 4.07 8.66 -1.74
CA LEU A 109 5.19 8.46 -0.81
C LEU A 109 6.18 7.42 -1.36
N HIS A 110 5.66 6.33 -1.94
CA HIS A 110 6.52 5.32 -2.56
C HIS A 110 7.27 5.90 -3.76
N ALA A 111 6.62 6.66 -4.64
CA ALA A 111 7.27 7.35 -5.75
C ALA A 111 8.36 8.33 -5.28
N GLN A 112 8.12 9.06 -4.19
CA GLN A 112 9.13 9.94 -3.59
C GLN A 112 10.37 9.17 -3.12
N HIS A 113 10.20 8.02 -2.46
CA HIS A 113 11.33 7.15 -2.09
C HIS A 113 12.10 6.62 -3.31
N VAL A 114 11.40 6.32 -4.42
CA VAL A 114 12.07 5.91 -5.66
C VAL A 114 12.89 7.06 -6.25
N ILE A 115 12.35 8.29 -6.27
CA ILE A 115 13.09 9.49 -6.73
C ILE A 115 14.36 9.70 -5.90
N GLU A 116 14.26 9.59 -4.57
CA GLU A 116 15.41 9.70 -3.68
C GLU A 116 16.46 8.62 -3.96
N ALA A 117 16.04 7.37 -4.19
CA ALA A 117 16.93 6.27 -4.54
C ALA A 117 17.62 6.45 -5.91
N LEU A 118 17.03 7.24 -6.81
CA LEU A 118 17.63 7.58 -8.11
C LEU A 118 18.66 8.71 -8.03
N GLY A 119 18.81 9.39 -6.89
CA GLY A 119 19.80 10.44 -6.67
C GLY A 119 19.24 11.82 -6.32
N GLY A 120 17.92 11.94 -6.11
CA GLY A 120 17.25 13.21 -5.76
C GLY A 120 16.97 14.12 -6.94
#